data_AF-A0A1V4SDK6-F1
#
_entry.id   AF-A0A1V4SDK6-F1
#
_cell.length_a   1.000
_cell.length_b   1.000
_cell.length_c   1.000
_cell.angle_alpha   90.00
_cell.angle_beta   90.00
_cell.angle_gamma   90.00
#
_symmetry.space_group_name_H-M   'P 1'
#
loop_
_entity.id
_entity.type
_entity.pdbx_description
1 polymer ?
#
loop_
_entity_poly.entity_id
_entity_poly.type
_entity_poly.pdbx_seq_one_letter_code
_entity_poly.pdbx_strand_id
1 'polypeptide(L)'
;MHNADYSGDLKKVDSPDPAADKLAERINGESRVRFSNDTTGREFDAISDRYIAQSKPADFKLGSSFRNQAKATFEAASQNGKQPYFHFEGSPSSSVLSKIAEYAFRYGIEPIIDITPLF
;
A
#
# COMPACT_ATOMS: atom_id res chain seq x y z
N MET A 1 -19.69 13.23 0.99
CA MET A 1 -18.70 12.12 1.06
C MET A 1 -17.52 12.64 1.86
N HIS A 2 -17.23 12.05 3.02
CA HIS A 2 -15.94 12.29 3.68
C HIS A 2 -14.89 11.54 2.89
N ASN A 3 -13.95 12.26 2.26
CA ASN A 3 -12.76 11.65 1.67
C ASN A 3 -11.79 11.32 2.81
N ALA A 4 -11.09 10.19 2.73
CA ALA A 4 -10.04 9.87 3.69
C ALA A 4 -8.93 10.92 3.62
N ASP A 5 -8.47 11.37 4.78
CA ASP A 5 -7.42 12.36 4.96
C ASP A 5 -6.13 11.65 5.37
N TYR A 6 -5.27 11.37 4.38
CA TYR A 6 -4.00 10.68 4.59
C TYR A 6 -2.90 11.68 4.94
N SER A 7 -3.10 12.47 6.00
CA SER A 7 -2.17 13.49 6.48
C SER A 7 -1.90 13.39 8.00
N GLY A 8 -1.02 14.27 8.49
CA GLY A 8 -0.56 14.27 9.87
C GLY A 8 0.49 13.18 10.14
N ASP A 9 0.79 12.97 11.41
CA ASP A 9 1.82 12.01 11.83
C ASP A 9 1.43 10.57 11.52
N LEU A 10 2.44 9.73 11.28
CA LEU A 10 2.27 8.28 11.21
C LEU A 10 2.12 7.71 12.61
N LYS A 11 1.08 6.89 12.80
CA LYS A 11 0.82 6.18 14.04
C LYS A 11 1.00 4.70 13.82
N LYS A 12 1.86 4.09 14.63
CA LYS A 12 2.05 2.64 14.66
C LYS A 12 0.75 1.94 15.06
N VAL A 13 0.41 0.86 14.37
CA VAL A 13 -0.68 -0.05 14.71
C VAL A 13 -0.10 -1.24 15.48
N ASP A 14 -0.71 -1.54 16.63
CA ASP A 14 -0.27 -2.61 17.54
C ASP A 14 -0.82 -3.97 17.10
N SER A 15 -0.40 -4.41 15.92
CA SER A 15 -0.70 -5.74 15.38
C SER A 15 0.56 -6.28 14.71
N PRO A 16 1.22 -7.34 15.21
CA PRO A 16 2.42 -7.89 14.56
C PRO A 16 2.14 -8.40 13.15
N ASP A 17 2.96 -7.97 12.18
CA ASP A 17 2.94 -8.46 10.80
C ASP A 17 4.40 -8.53 10.28
N PRO A 18 4.99 -9.74 10.22
CA PRO A 18 6.37 -9.92 9.75
C PRO A 18 6.59 -9.48 8.30
N ALA A 19 5.59 -9.60 7.42
CA ALA A 19 5.73 -9.20 6.02
C ALA A 19 5.72 -7.67 5.90
N ALA A 20 4.92 -6.98 6.69
CA ALA A 20 4.94 -5.53 6.82
C ALA A 20 6.29 -5.02 7.36
N ASP A 21 6.81 -5.68 8.40
CA ASP A 21 8.11 -5.35 8.99
C ASP A 21 9.26 -5.54 7.98
N LYS A 22 9.26 -6.65 7.22
CA LYS A 22 10.26 -6.87 6.15
C LYS A 22 10.11 -5.93 4.97
N LEU A 23 8.88 -5.60 4.58
CA LEU A 23 8.66 -4.61 3.53
C LEU A 23 9.20 -3.24 3.94
N ALA A 24 8.99 -2.83 5.18
CA ALA A 24 9.54 -1.59 5.72
C ALA A 24 11.08 -1.58 5.72
N GLU A 25 11.73 -2.68 6.12
CA GLU A 25 13.19 -2.83 5.98
C GLU A 25 13.63 -2.63 4.51
N ARG A 26 12.93 -3.26 3.56
CA ARG A 26 13.26 -3.18 2.11
C ARG A 26 13.15 -1.77 1.55
N ILE A 27 12.14 -1.01 1.95
CA ILE A 27 11.89 0.34 1.43
C ILE A 27 12.47 1.46 2.31
N ASN A 28 13.24 1.09 3.36
CA ASN A 28 13.72 1.99 4.40
C ASN A 28 12.60 2.88 4.98
N GLY A 29 11.55 2.25 5.47
CA GLY A 29 10.35 2.91 5.99
C GLY A 29 9.90 2.40 7.36
N GLU A 30 8.70 2.80 7.74
CA GLU A 30 8.01 2.38 8.96
C GLU A 30 6.89 1.41 8.61
N SER A 31 6.87 0.25 9.26
CA SER A 31 5.83 -0.77 9.05
C SER A 31 4.56 -0.47 9.84
N ARG A 32 3.41 -0.99 9.39
CA ARG A 32 2.16 -1.07 10.17
C ARG A 32 1.74 0.28 10.73
N VAL A 33 1.55 1.23 9.82
CA VAL A 33 1.26 2.62 10.18
C VAL A 33 -0.04 3.09 9.55
N ARG A 34 -0.66 4.07 10.21
CA ARG A 34 -1.78 4.83 9.66
C ARG A 34 -1.55 6.32 9.83
N PHE A 35 -2.19 7.12 9.00
CA PHE A 35 -2.20 8.57 9.14
C PHE A 35 -3.08 8.98 10.32
N SER A 36 -2.59 9.91 11.13
CA SER A 36 -3.29 10.33 12.36
C SER A 36 -4.58 11.09 12.09
N ASN A 37 -4.68 11.79 10.96
CA ASN A 37 -5.90 12.49 10.52
C ASN A 37 -6.89 11.59 9.78
N ASP A 38 -6.50 10.36 9.42
CA ASP A 38 -7.41 9.44 8.76
C ASP A 38 -8.42 8.86 9.76
N THR A 39 -9.63 9.42 9.74
CA THR A 39 -10.75 8.98 10.57
C THR A 39 -11.27 7.59 10.20
N THR A 40 -10.93 7.08 9.01
CA THR A 40 -11.29 5.70 8.62
C THR A 40 -10.33 4.67 9.20
N GLY A 41 -9.17 5.10 9.70
CA GLY A 41 -8.19 4.24 10.36
C GLY A 41 -7.52 3.25 9.41
N ARG A 42 -7.33 3.61 8.14
CA ARG A 42 -6.67 2.74 7.16
C ARG A 42 -5.22 2.51 7.54
N GLU A 43 -4.88 1.25 7.75
CA GLU A 43 -3.50 0.81 7.92
C GLU A 43 -2.81 0.58 6.58
N PHE A 44 -1.53 0.90 6.54
CA PHE A 44 -0.60 0.60 5.46
C PHE A 44 0.52 -0.29 5.98
N ASP A 45 0.92 -1.27 5.16
CA ASP A 45 1.90 -2.28 5.55
C ASP A 45 3.27 -1.62 5.77
N ALA A 46 3.65 -0.66 4.93
CA ALA A 46 4.80 0.21 5.20
C ALA A 46 4.68 1.58 4.51
N ILE A 47 5.29 2.60 5.11
CA ILE A 47 5.44 3.94 4.52
C ILE A 47 6.89 4.39 4.69
N SER A 48 7.51 4.89 3.62
CA SER A 48 8.82 5.54 3.67
C SER A 48 8.75 6.97 3.15
N ASP A 49 9.88 7.66 3.07
CA ASP A 49 9.98 8.97 2.45
C ASP A 49 9.47 8.98 1.00
N ARG A 50 9.61 7.87 0.29
CA ARG A 50 9.26 7.76 -1.13
C ARG A 50 8.00 6.97 -1.42
N TYR A 51 7.61 6.05 -0.55
CA TYR A 51 6.62 5.02 -0.90
C TYR A 51 5.46 4.93 0.10
N ILE A 52 4.26 4.66 -0.43
CA ILE A 52 3.14 4.08 0.32
C ILE A 52 2.99 2.64 -0.13
N ALA A 53 3.23 1.68 0.77
CA ALA A 53 3.49 0.31 0.40
C ALA A 53 2.48 -0.70 0.97
N GLN A 54 2.33 -1.79 0.23
CA GLN A 54 1.49 -2.94 0.55
C GLN A 54 2.21 -4.23 0.21
N SER A 55 2.16 -5.23 1.08
CA SER A 55 2.60 -6.60 0.85
C SER A 55 1.40 -7.53 0.73
N LYS A 56 1.46 -8.47 -0.21
CA LYS A 56 0.43 -9.50 -0.40
C LYS A 56 1.10 -10.86 -0.66
N PRO A 57 0.44 -11.98 -0.31
CA PRO A 57 0.99 -13.32 -0.55
C PRO A 57 1.07 -13.64 -2.06
N ALA A 58 1.78 -14.72 -2.39
CA ALA A 58 1.73 -15.32 -3.71
C ALA A 58 0.30 -15.79 -4.05
N ASP A 59 -0.03 -15.88 -5.34
CA ASP A 59 -1.35 -16.29 -5.85
C ASP A 59 -2.53 -15.45 -5.32
N PHE A 60 -2.25 -14.22 -4.86
CA PHE A 60 -3.27 -13.33 -4.31
C PHE A 60 -4.37 -13.06 -5.35
N LYS A 61 -5.63 -13.23 -4.93
CA LYS A 61 -6.81 -13.07 -5.79
C LYS A 61 -7.48 -11.71 -5.59
N LEU A 62 -7.97 -11.16 -6.70
CA LEU A 62 -8.70 -9.90 -6.67
C LEU A 62 -10.01 -10.00 -5.87
N GLY A 63 -10.14 -9.19 -4.82
CA GLY A 63 -11.36 -9.03 -4.01
C GLY A 63 -11.73 -7.58 -3.74
N SER A 64 -12.89 -7.33 -3.13
CA SER A 64 -13.31 -5.98 -2.72
C SER A 64 -12.34 -5.34 -1.74
N SER A 65 -11.82 -6.12 -0.79
CA SER A 65 -10.81 -5.67 0.16
C SER A 65 -9.56 -5.13 -0.56
N PHE A 66 -9.03 -5.88 -1.53
CA PHE A 66 -7.89 -5.43 -2.32
C PHE A 66 -8.19 -4.15 -3.11
N ARG A 67 -9.35 -4.06 -3.76
CA ARG A 67 -9.73 -2.86 -4.51
C ARG A 67 -9.73 -1.62 -3.61
N ASN A 68 -10.29 -1.75 -2.41
CA ASN A 68 -10.33 -0.66 -1.44
C ASN A 68 -8.92 -0.32 -0.92
N GLN A 69 -8.09 -1.31 -0.64
CA GLN A 69 -6.72 -1.10 -0.19
C GLN A 69 -5.85 -0.45 -1.27
N ALA A 70 -5.89 -0.97 -2.50
CA ALA A 70 -5.14 -0.40 -3.63
C ALA A 70 -5.59 1.05 -3.89
N LYS A 71 -6.89 1.31 -3.92
CA LYS A 71 -7.42 2.67 -4.03
C LYS A 71 -6.85 3.59 -2.93
N ALA A 72 -6.90 3.15 -1.67
CA ALA A 72 -6.36 3.92 -0.56
C ALA A 72 -4.85 4.19 -0.69
N THR A 73 -4.07 3.21 -1.15
CA THR A 73 -2.64 3.38 -1.45
C THR A 73 -2.41 4.47 -2.49
N PHE A 74 -3.17 4.49 -3.58
CA PHE A 74 -3.06 5.53 -4.61
C PHE A 74 -3.51 6.90 -4.10
N GLU A 75 -4.57 6.98 -3.32
CA GLU A 75 -5.05 8.23 -2.74
C GLU A 75 -4.02 8.81 -1.75
N ALA A 76 -3.49 7.99 -0.84
CA ALA A 76 -2.44 8.40 0.09
C ALA A 76 -1.16 8.83 -0.63
N ALA A 77 -0.75 8.08 -1.66
CA ALA A 77 0.39 8.43 -2.49
C ALA A 77 0.21 9.79 -3.18
N SER A 78 -0.98 10.01 -3.77
CA SER A 78 -1.33 11.28 -4.41
C SER A 78 -1.34 12.46 -3.42
N GLN A 79 -1.93 12.30 -2.23
CA GLN A 79 -2.00 13.36 -1.22
C GLN A 79 -0.62 13.72 -0.63
N ASN A 80 0.32 12.77 -0.61
CA ASN A 80 1.63 12.94 0.01
C ASN A 80 2.79 13.12 -0.98
N GLY A 81 2.52 13.14 -2.30
CA GLY A 81 3.57 13.21 -3.32
C GLY A 81 4.52 12.00 -3.32
N LYS A 82 4.00 10.82 -2.96
CA LYS A 82 4.75 9.54 -2.86
C LYS A 82 4.34 8.61 -4.00
N GLN A 83 5.09 7.52 -4.18
CA GLN A 83 4.80 6.50 -5.17
C GLN A 83 4.13 5.27 -4.51
N PRO A 84 3.06 4.70 -5.08
CA PRO A 84 2.50 3.43 -4.63
C PRO A 84 3.50 2.30 -4.85
N TYR A 85 3.64 1.42 -3.87
CA TYR A 85 4.51 0.25 -3.94
C TYR A 85 3.72 -1.01 -3.58
N PHE A 86 3.56 -1.93 -4.53
CA PHE A 86 2.86 -3.19 -4.31
C PHE A 86 3.85 -4.34 -4.39
N HIS A 87 4.14 -4.93 -3.24
CA HIS A 87 4.91 -6.16 -3.12
C HIS A 87 3.98 -7.38 -3.14
N PHE A 88 4.43 -8.44 -3.82
CA PHE A 88 3.83 -9.76 -3.80
C PHE A 88 4.90 -10.83 -3.58
N GLU A 89 4.67 -11.80 -2.69
CA GLU A 89 5.60 -12.94 -2.47
C GLU A 89 5.77 -13.86 -3.71
N GLY A 90 5.01 -13.60 -4.77
CA GLY A 90 5.10 -14.27 -6.05
C GLY A 90 4.20 -13.56 -7.08
N SER A 91 4.22 -14.02 -8.33
CA SER A 91 3.47 -13.37 -9.41
C SER A 91 1.98 -13.22 -9.07
N PRO A 92 1.43 -11.99 -9.00
CA PRO A 92 0.00 -11.80 -8.79
C PRO A 92 -0.80 -12.21 -10.04
N SER A 93 -2.10 -12.41 -9.87
CA SER A 93 -2.98 -12.68 -11.02
C SER A 93 -3.04 -11.48 -11.98
N SER A 94 -3.31 -11.75 -13.26
CA SER A 94 -3.52 -10.70 -14.27
C SER A 94 -4.63 -9.72 -13.87
N SER A 95 -5.69 -10.19 -13.21
CA SER A 95 -6.78 -9.35 -12.71
C SER A 95 -6.36 -8.36 -11.62
N VAL A 96 -5.38 -8.73 -10.78
CA VAL A 96 -4.79 -7.83 -9.78
C VAL A 96 -3.95 -6.76 -10.49
N LEU A 97 -3.10 -7.17 -11.44
CA LEU A 97 -2.28 -6.25 -12.23
C LEU A 97 -3.14 -5.25 -13.03
N SER A 98 -4.19 -5.73 -13.72
CA SER A 98 -5.12 -4.87 -14.45
C SER A 98 -5.80 -3.86 -13.53
N LYS A 99 -6.15 -4.25 -12.30
CA LYS A 99 -6.77 -3.33 -11.34
C LYS A 99 -5.79 -2.27 -10.83
N ILE A 100 -4.53 -2.65 -10.57
CA ILE A 100 -3.48 -1.67 -10.22
C ILE A 100 -3.25 -0.70 -11.38
N ALA A 101 -3.18 -1.20 -12.62
CA ALA A 101 -3.01 -0.36 -13.81
C ALA A 101 -4.19 0.62 -14.02
N GLU A 102 -5.43 0.19 -13.74
CA GLU A 102 -6.60 1.07 -13.76
C GLU A 102 -6.45 2.23 -12.77
N TYR A 103 -6.01 1.97 -11.54
CA TYR A 103 -5.76 3.03 -10.57
C TYR A 103 -4.56 3.89 -10.96
N ALA A 104 -3.49 3.30 -11.49
CA ALA A 104 -2.34 4.05 -12.00
C ALA A 104 -2.78 5.09 -13.05
N PHE A 105 -3.60 4.66 -14.01
CA PHE A 105 -4.19 5.56 -15.00
C PHE A 105 -5.09 6.62 -14.37
N ARG A 106 -5.98 6.21 -13.45
CA ARG A 106 -6.95 7.12 -12.80
C ARG A 106 -6.27 8.24 -12.00
N TYR A 107 -5.21 7.93 -11.27
CA TYR A 107 -4.52 8.89 -10.40
C TYR A 107 -3.33 9.55 -11.10
N GLY A 108 -2.92 9.07 -12.28
CA GLY A 108 -1.76 9.59 -13.01
C GLY A 108 -0.43 9.30 -12.30
N ILE A 109 -0.35 8.19 -11.55
CA ILE A 109 0.84 7.81 -10.79
C ILE A 109 1.25 6.39 -11.18
N GLU A 110 2.49 6.22 -11.62
CA GLU A 110 3.03 4.90 -11.95
C GLU A 110 3.44 4.17 -10.66
N PRO A 111 2.89 2.98 -10.36
CA PRO A 111 3.23 2.21 -9.17
C PRO A 111 4.48 1.35 -9.40
N ILE A 112 5.17 1.00 -8.31
CA ILE A 112 6.14 -0.11 -8.33
C ILE A 112 5.40 -1.42 -8.07
N ILE A 113 5.67 -2.43 -8.90
CA ILE A 113 5.26 -3.81 -8.67
C ILE A 113 6.52 -4.63 -8.37
N ASP A 114 6.68 -5.04 -7.12
CA ASP A 114 7.79 -5.89 -6.68
C ASP A 114 7.27 -7.32 -6.47
N ILE A 115 7.95 -8.30 -7.07
CA ILE A 115 7.64 -9.73 -6.91
C ILE A 115 8.81 -10.51 -6.30
N THR A 116 9.82 -9.79 -5.79
CA THR A 116 10.97 -10.37 -5.11
C THR A 116 10.52 -10.84 -3.72
N PRO A 117 10.58 -12.13 -3.36
CA PRO A 117 10.12 -12.59 -2.05
C PRO A 117 10.78 -11.84 -0.88
N LEU A 118 10.05 -11.64 0.22
CA LEU A 118 10.63 -11.06 1.45
C LEU A 118 11.34 -12.11 2.32
N PHE A 119 11.07 -13.39 2.06
CA PHE A 119 11.54 -14.55 2.82
C PHE A 119 12.09 -15.66 1.91
#